data_AF-A0A950DDM5-F1
#
_entry.id   AF-A0A950DDM5-F1
#
_cell.length_a   1.000
_cell.length_b   1.000
_cell.length_c   1.000
_cell.angle_alpha   90.00
_cell.angle_beta   90.00
_cell.angle_gamma   90.00
#
_symmetry.space_group_name_H-M   'P 1'
#
loop_
_entity.id
_entity.type
_entity.pdbx_description
1 polymer ?
#
loop_
_entity_poly.entity_id
_entity_poly.type
_entity_poly.pdbx_seq_one_letter_code
_entity_poly.pdbx_strand_id
1 'polypeptide(L)'
;MKNRAKASVPAQVGAGLLFTTQQLLLPMIEGIVHSRRELFSWVQQVGIHALKELFEMDAVEMVGPKGLHRTERSHYRWGTAPIVLPFGGRRIVVPCPGVRGVRGGEAQLKSAAHFRSLDPVPA
;
A
#
# COMPACT_ATOMS: atom_id res chain seq x y z
N MET A 1 15.08 43.61 -63.81
CA MET A 1 16.12 42.90 -63.03
C MET A 1 15.51 42.37 -61.73
N LYS A 2 15.53 41.03 -61.58
CA LYS A 2 15.51 40.20 -60.36
C LYS A 2 14.33 40.34 -59.37
N ASN A 3 13.31 39.51 -59.57
CA ASN A 3 12.32 39.14 -58.54
C ASN A 3 12.98 38.26 -57.46
N ARG A 4 12.84 38.66 -56.20
CA ARG A 4 13.34 37.92 -55.03
C ARG A 4 12.30 36.89 -54.61
N ALA A 5 12.53 35.63 -54.95
CA ALA A 5 11.70 34.51 -54.52
C ALA A 5 11.74 34.40 -52.98
N LYS A 6 10.58 34.52 -52.35
CA LYS A 6 10.38 34.29 -50.91
C LYS A 6 10.35 32.77 -50.71
N ALA A 7 11.41 32.20 -50.16
CA ALA A 7 11.48 30.77 -49.86
C ALA A 7 10.47 30.45 -48.74
N SER A 8 9.34 29.86 -49.10
CA SER A 8 8.38 29.30 -48.15
C SER A 8 8.94 27.98 -47.61
N VAL A 9 9.37 27.99 -46.35
CA VAL A 9 9.69 26.75 -45.61
C VAL A 9 8.42 25.91 -45.49
N PRO A 10 8.43 24.61 -45.80
CA PRO A 10 7.23 23.79 -45.77
C PRO A 10 6.77 23.54 -44.31
N ALA A 11 5.61 24.08 -43.96
CA ALA A 11 4.92 23.86 -42.67
C ALA A 11 4.64 22.37 -42.37
N GLN A 12 4.76 21.51 -43.37
CA GLN A 12 4.43 20.08 -43.32
C GLN A 12 5.46 19.25 -42.54
N VAL A 13 6.73 19.71 -42.47
CA VAL A 13 7.81 18.98 -41.74
C VAL A 13 7.65 19.12 -40.22
N GLY A 14 7.14 20.26 -39.74
CA GLY A 14 6.88 20.48 -38.31
C GLY A 14 5.71 19.63 -37.78
N ALA A 15 4.67 19.42 -38.59
CA ALA A 15 3.50 18.63 -38.19
C ALA A 15 3.82 17.13 -38.06
N GLY A 16 4.65 16.58 -38.95
CA GLY A 16 5.07 15.17 -38.90
C GLY A 16 5.93 14.84 -37.69
N LEU A 17 6.89 15.70 -37.34
CA LEU A 17 7.76 15.51 -36.18
C LEU A 17 6.99 15.55 -34.85
N LEU A 18 6.01 16.46 -34.74
CA LEU A 18 5.10 16.54 -33.58
C LEU A 18 4.22 15.29 -33.47
N PHE A 19 3.73 14.78 -34.59
CA PHE A 19 2.95 13.54 -34.60
C PHE A 19 3.79 12.32 -34.20
N THR A 20 5.02 12.17 -34.71
CA THR A 20 5.92 11.07 -34.34
C THR A 20 6.37 11.15 -32.88
N THR A 21 6.69 12.34 -32.38
CA THR A 21 7.04 12.52 -30.95
C THR A 21 5.86 12.21 -30.03
N GLN A 22 4.64 12.62 -30.38
CA GLN A 22 3.44 12.25 -29.63
C GLN A 22 3.19 10.73 -29.63
N GLN A 23 3.36 10.06 -30.78
CA GLN A 23 3.20 8.60 -30.88
C GLN A 23 4.20 7.81 -30.03
N LEU A 24 5.40 8.37 -29.77
CA LEU A 24 6.41 7.74 -28.92
C LEU A 24 6.25 8.11 -27.43
N LEU A 25 5.87 9.34 -27.12
CA LEU A 25 5.80 9.83 -25.74
C LEU A 25 4.62 9.27 -24.97
N LEU A 26 3.45 9.14 -25.60
CA LEU A 26 2.24 8.61 -24.96
C LEU A 26 2.44 7.22 -24.35
N PRO A 27 2.92 6.20 -25.10
CA PRO A 27 3.13 4.87 -24.52
C PRO A 27 4.24 4.85 -23.47
N MET A 28 5.24 5.74 -23.53
CA MET A 28 6.27 5.83 -22.49
C MET A 28 5.72 6.39 -21.17
N ILE A 29 4.94 7.47 -21.23
CA ILE A 29 4.30 8.04 -20.04
C ILE A 29 3.33 7.01 -19.43
N GLU A 30 2.54 6.34 -20.26
CA GLU A 30 1.64 5.28 -19.82
C GLU A 30 2.41 4.14 -19.15
N GLY A 31 3.51 3.69 -19.76
CA GLY A 31 4.40 2.69 -19.18
C GLY A 31 4.94 3.10 -17.80
N ILE A 32 5.41 4.33 -17.65
CA ILE A 32 5.94 4.85 -16.39
C ILE A 32 4.85 4.92 -15.31
N VAL A 33 3.66 5.44 -15.65
CA VAL A 33 2.53 5.54 -14.73
C VAL A 33 2.07 4.15 -14.29
N HIS A 34 2.00 3.21 -15.23
CA HIS A 34 1.66 1.82 -14.95
C HIS A 34 2.68 1.16 -14.02
N SER A 35 3.99 1.22 -14.36
CA SER A 35 5.04 0.65 -13.51
C SER A 35 5.04 1.26 -12.11
N ARG A 36 4.86 2.58 -11.98
CA ARG A 36 4.77 3.24 -10.66
C ARG A 36 3.59 2.69 -9.85
N ARG A 37 2.42 2.53 -10.48
CA ARG A 37 1.22 2.02 -9.82
C ARG A 37 1.41 0.58 -9.35
N GLU A 38 1.95 -0.29 -10.19
CA GLU A 38 2.19 -1.69 -9.87
C GLU A 38 3.23 -1.84 -8.75
N LEU A 39 4.35 -1.11 -8.83
CA LEU A 39 5.36 -1.11 -7.77
C LEU A 39 4.77 -0.62 -6.44
N PHE A 40 3.98 0.45 -6.46
CA PHE A 40 3.35 0.97 -5.25
C PHE A 40 2.36 -0.03 -4.65
N SER A 41 1.55 -0.69 -5.49
CA SER A 41 0.63 -1.76 -5.07
C SER A 41 1.40 -2.92 -4.43
N TRP A 42 2.49 -3.34 -5.06
CA TRP A 42 3.34 -4.42 -4.55
C TRP A 42 3.98 -4.06 -3.20
N VAL A 43 4.58 -2.88 -3.06
CA VAL A 43 5.15 -2.41 -1.79
C VAL A 43 4.10 -2.38 -0.69
N GLN A 44 2.88 -1.93 -1.01
CA GLN A 44 1.78 -1.95 -0.05
C GLN A 44 1.42 -3.38 0.38
N GLN A 45 1.32 -4.33 -0.56
CA GLN A 45 1.01 -5.73 -0.25
C GLN A 45 2.06 -6.35 0.66
N VAL A 46 3.35 -6.10 0.38
CA VAL A 46 4.47 -6.56 1.22
C VAL A 46 4.39 -5.95 2.61
N GLY A 47 4.13 -4.64 2.72
CA GLY A 47 3.96 -3.97 4.02
C GLY A 47 2.79 -4.53 4.84
N ILE A 48 1.66 -4.83 4.19
CA ILE A 48 0.51 -5.47 4.84
C ILE A 48 0.86 -6.89 5.31
N HIS A 49 1.66 -7.63 4.55
CA HIS A 49 2.12 -8.97 4.96
C HIS A 49 3.01 -8.90 6.21
N ALA A 50 4.01 -8.02 6.21
CA ALA A 50 4.89 -7.79 7.35
C ALA A 50 4.10 -7.36 8.60
N LEU A 51 3.06 -6.54 8.43
CA LEU A 51 2.19 -6.13 9.54
C LEU A 51 1.40 -7.30 10.13
N LYS A 52 0.93 -8.24 9.30
CA LYS A 52 0.26 -9.46 9.79
C LYS A 52 1.21 -10.33 10.60
N GLU A 53 2.44 -10.48 10.16
CA GLU A 53 3.47 -11.22 10.90
C GLU A 53 3.77 -10.56 12.23
N LEU A 54 3.89 -9.23 12.26
CA LEU A 54 4.10 -8.48 13.49
C LEU A 54 2.94 -8.66 14.49
N PHE A 55 1.69 -8.66 14.01
CA PHE A 55 0.54 -8.94 14.87
C PHE A 55 0.53 -10.39 15.38
N GLU A 56 0.96 -11.34 14.56
CA GLU A 56 1.10 -12.73 15.00
C GLU A 56 2.20 -12.87 16.06
N MET A 57 3.31 -12.15 15.94
CA MET A 57 4.37 -12.10 16.96
C MET A 57 3.85 -11.56 18.30
N ASP A 58 3.08 -10.46 18.29
CA ASP A 58 2.45 -9.93 19.51
C ASP A 58 1.50 -10.96 20.16
N ALA A 59 0.73 -11.68 19.34
CA ALA A 59 -0.18 -12.72 19.82
C ALA A 59 0.58 -13.92 20.41
N VAL A 60 1.71 -14.30 19.80
CA VAL A 60 2.62 -15.32 20.33
C VAL A 60 3.26 -14.88 21.64
N GLU A 61 3.65 -13.61 21.78
CA GLU A 61 4.19 -13.07 23.03
C GLU A 61 3.17 -13.19 24.18
N MET A 62 1.89 -12.91 23.90
CA MET A 62 0.83 -12.93 24.91
C MET A 62 0.29 -14.32 25.24
N VAL A 63 0.03 -15.17 24.24
CA VAL A 63 -0.67 -16.45 24.41
C VAL A 63 0.29 -17.65 24.29
N GLY A 64 1.45 -17.46 23.68
CA GLY A 64 2.36 -18.52 23.28
C GLY A 64 2.14 -18.97 21.82
N PRO A 65 2.96 -19.92 21.35
CA PRO A 65 2.91 -20.39 19.97
C PRO A 65 1.59 -21.11 19.67
N LYS A 66 1.13 -21.02 18.42
CA LYS A 66 -0.10 -21.67 17.99
C LYS A 66 0.01 -23.19 18.13
N GLY A 67 -1.02 -23.82 18.68
CA GLY A 67 -1.11 -25.28 18.82
C GLY A 67 -0.41 -25.85 20.07
N LEU A 68 0.30 -25.03 20.85
CA LEU A 68 0.88 -25.44 22.12
C LEU A 68 -0.02 -25.02 23.28
N HIS A 69 -0.36 -26.00 24.13
CA HIS A 69 -1.14 -25.75 25.32
C HIS A 69 -0.26 -25.21 26.45
N ARG A 70 -0.64 -24.07 27.02
CA ARG A 70 0.02 -23.47 28.18
C ARG A 70 -0.95 -23.54 29.37
N THR A 71 -0.57 -24.31 30.39
CA THR A 71 -1.41 -24.57 31.58
C THR A 71 -1.70 -23.29 32.36
N GLU A 72 -0.68 -22.45 32.56
CA GLU A 72 -0.79 -21.13 33.18
C GLU A 72 -0.95 -20.02 32.14
N ARG A 73 -2.06 -20.03 31.41
CA ARG A 73 -2.37 -19.00 30.41
C ARG A 73 -3.08 -17.81 31.05
N SER A 74 -2.62 -16.60 30.73
CA SER A 74 -3.34 -15.36 31.06
C SER A 74 -4.37 -15.01 29.98
N HIS A 75 -4.10 -15.38 28.73
CA HIS A 75 -4.91 -15.09 27.56
C HIS A 75 -5.04 -16.31 26.64
N TYR A 76 -6.03 -16.30 25.76
CA TYR A 76 -6.23 -17.30 24.71
C TYR A 76 -6.55 -16.62 23.38
N ARG A 77 -6.28 -17.32 22.28
CA ARG A 77 -6.62 -16.84 20.93
C ARG A 77 -8.13 -16.89 20.70
N TRP A 78 -8.69 -15.82 20.18
CA TRP A 78 -10.13 -15.64 19.97
C TRP A 78 -10.41 -15.16 18.54
N GLY A 79 -10.11 -16.02 17.58
CA GLY A 79 -10.33 -15.74 16.15
C GLY A 79 -9.47 -14.59 15.62
N THR A 80 -9.94 -14.00 14.53
CA THR A 80 -9.29 -12.89 13.84
C THR A 80 -10.36 -11.87 13.49
N ALA A 81 -10.13 -10.60 13.82
CA ALA A 81 -11.04 -9.50 13.55
C ALA A 81 -10.38 -8.47 12.63
N PRO A 82 -11.13 -7.83 11.71
CA PRO A 82 -10.59 -6.76 10.88
C PRO A 82 -10.27 -5.52 11.73
N ILE A 83 -9.07 -4.96 11.55
CA ILE A 83 -8.68 -3.66 12.09
C ILE A 83 -8.52 -2.65 10.95
N VAL A 84 -9.07 -1.44 11.16
CA VAL A 84 -8.85 -0.30 10.27
C VAL A 84 -7.61 0.45 10.74
N LEU A 85 -6.69 0.70 9.82
CA LEU A 85 -5.45 1.43 10.07
C LEU A 85 -5.25 2.52 9.02
N PRO A 86 -4.68 3.67 9.42
CA PRO A 86 -4.21 4.67 8.47
C PRO A 86 -2.96 4.18 7.73
N PHE A 87 -2.91 4.43 6.42
CA PHE A 87 -1.78 4.06 5.57
C PHE A 87 -1.71 4.97 4.34
N GLY A 88 -0.69 5.82 4.28
CA GLY A 88 -0.41 6.65 3.09
C GLY A 88 -1.59 7.54 2.67
N GLY A 89 -2.25 8.20 3.62
CA GLY A 89 -3.38 9.11 3.36
C GLY A 89 -4.74 8.43 3.13
N ARG A 90 -4.82 7.10 3.29
CA ARG A 90 -6.08 6.35 3.22
C ARG A 90 -6.21 5.38 4.39
N ARG A 91 -7.39 4.80 4.55
CA ARG A 91 -7.64 3.71 5.51
C ARG A 91 -7.50 2.37 4.81
N ILE A 92 -6.81 1.43 5.45
CA ILE A 92 -6.72 0.03 5.03
C ILE A 92 -7.33 -0.86 6.10
N VAL A 93 -7.86 -2.01 5.67
CA VAL A 93 -8.37 -3.05 6.57
C VAL A 93 -7.40 -4.21 6.58
N VAL A 94 -6.92 -4.58 7.77
CA VAL A 94 -5.96 -5.67 7.95
C VAL A 94 -6.55 -6.68 8.94
N PRO A 95 -6.43 -8.00 8.73
CA PRO A 95 -6.83 -8.98 9.73
C PRO A 95 -5.90 -8.91 10.95
N CYS A 96 -6.48 -8.77 12.14
CA CYS A 96 -5.79 -8.73 13.43
C CYS A 96 -6.18 -9.96 14.26
N PRO A 97 -5.22 -10.77 14.74
CA PRO A 97 -5.49 -11.84 15.69
C PRO A 97 -6.18 -11.30 16.95
N GLY A 98 -7.32 -11.88 17.30
CA GLY A 98 -8.03 -11.59 18.54
C GLY A 98 -7.40 -12.35 19.70
N VAL A 99 -7.16 -11.65 20.81
CA VAL A 99 -6.64 -12.24 22.05
C VAL A 99 -7.59 -11.88 23.18
N ARG A 100 -7.99 -12.87 23.98
CA ARG A 100 -8.94 -12.67 25.08
C ARG A 100 -8.36 -13.15 26.41
N GLY A 101 -8.56 -12.39 27.48
CA GLY A 101 -8.14 -12.78 28.82
C GLY A 101 -8.95 -13.96 29.35
N VAL A 102 -8.32 -14.81 30.17
CA VAL A 102 -9.01 -15.94 30.82
C VAL A 102 -10.10 -15.46 31.78
N ARG A 103 -9.90 -14.30 32.42
CA ARG A 103 -10.91 -13.63 33.26
C ARG A 103 -11.95 -12.84 32.47
N GLY A 104 -11.92 -12.93 31.14
CA GLY A 104 -12.73 -12.12 30.23
C GLY A 104 -12.00 -10.87 29.74
N GLY A 105 -12.63 -10.18 28.78
CA GLY A 105 -12.09 -8.98 28.14
C GLY A 105 -11.18 -9.27 26.93
N GLU A 106 -11.29 -8.45 25.89
CA GLU A 106 -10.41 -8.50 24.72
C GLU A 106 -9.12 -7.72 25.03
N ALA A 107 -7.98 -8.33 24.75
CA ALA A 107 -6.67 -7.71 24.89
C ALA A 107 -6.22 -7.15 23.54
N GLN A 108 -5.79 -5.89 23.56
CA GLN A 108 -5.28 -5.24 22.36
C GLN A 108 -3.80 -5.58 22.14
N LEU A 109 -3.43 -5.93 20.91
CA LEU A 109 -2.02 -6.13 20.54
C LEU A 109 -1.27 -4.78 20.59
N LYS A 110 -0.02 -4.80 21.08
CA LYS A 110 0.81 -3.58 21.23
C LYS A 110 1.00 -2.87 19.88
N SER A 111 1.33 -3.63 18.85
CA SER A 111 1.55 -3.11 17.50
C SER A 111 0.25 -2.58 16.90
N ALA A 112 -0.88 -3.26 17.13
CA ALA A 112 -2.19 -2.80 16.66
C ALA A 112 -2.60 -1.46 17.30
N ALA A 113 -2.32 -1.27 18.59
CA ALA A 113 -2.51 0.01 19.28
C ALA A 113 -1.60 1.09 18.70
N HIS A 114 -0.32 0.78 18.52
CA HIS A 114 0.67 1.71 17.97
C HIS A 114 0.27 2.22 16.59
N PHE A 115 0.02 1.34 15.62
CA PHE A 115 -0.34 1.75 14.26
C PHE A 115 -1.69 2.46 14.16
N ARG A 116 -2.63 2.17 15.07
CA ARG A 116 -3.90 2.91 15.14
C ARG A 116 -3.70 4.33 15.65
N SER A 117 -2.69 4.57 16.47
CA SER A 117 -2.36 5.90 17.01
C SER A 117 -1.57 6.79 16.04
N LEU A 118 -0.94 6.20 15.02
CA LEU A 118 -0.14 6.93 14.04
C LEU A 118 -1.05 7.61 13.01
N ASP A 119 -1.04 8.94 12.99
CA ASP A 119 -1.62 9.82 11.95
C ASP A 119 -3.16 9.74 11.73
N PRO A 120 -3.92 10.78 12.12
CA PRO A 120 -5.34 10.86 11.80
C PRO A 120 -5.53 11.19 10.32
N VAL A 121 -5.98 10.22 9.51
CA VAL A 121 -6.57 10.52 8.20
C VAL A 121 -7.83 11.38 8.47
N PRO A 122 -7.91 12.62 7.95
CA PRO A 122 -9.09 13.47 8.14
C PRO A 122 -10.36 12.75 7.66
N ALA A 123 -11.46 12.97 8.39
CA ALA A 123 -12.72 12.25 8.25
C ALA A 123 -13.37 12.43 6.87
#